data_AF-A0AAN2PC77-F1
#
_entry.id   AF-A0AAN2PC77-F1
#
_cell.length_a   1.000
_cell.length_b   1.000
_cell.length_c   1.000
_cell.angle_alpha   90.00
_cell.angle_beta   90.00
_cell.angle_gamma   90.00
#
_symmetry.space_group_name_H-M   'P 1'
#
loop_
_entity.id
_entity.type
_entity.pdbx_description
1 polymer ?
#
loop_
_entity_poly.entity_id
_entity_poly.type
_entity_poly.pdbx_seq_one_letter_code
_entity_poly.pdbx_strand_id
1 'polypeptide(L)'
;MSQAINEQPSIRNASSIENPFTSSAVSQAQIDVLNQLLKPEVQESLTVLVENLPKLAEMVPYLTKSYDLAQSIMTDRVLINDLVGGIQECVKPLEGKIKECAATAIEANDWAQANQETTIGVFGLFRMLKDPQIQKVFRFAQAYLDLTSKKQEKQ
;
A
#
# COMPACT_ATOMS: atom_id res chain seq x y z
N MET A 1 -4.84 48.39 -72.12
CA MET A 1 -3.37 48.44 -72.04
C MET A 1 -3.03 49.23 -70.78
N SER A 2 -2.60 48.54 -69.71
CA SER A 2 -1.24 48.66 -69.14
C SER A 2 -1.15 49.87 -68.20
N GLN A 3 -0.76 49.85 -66.92
CA GLN A 3 -0.08 48.94 -65.97
C GLN A 3 -0.46 49.52 -64.57
N ALA A 4 -0.83 48.76 -63.53
CA ALA A 4 0.02 47.93 -62.66
C ALA A 4 1.23 48.67 -62.07
N ILE A 5 1.09 49.23 -60.85
CA ILE A 5 2.09 49.25 -59.76
C ILE A 5 1.29 49.49 -58.46
N ASN A 6 1.07 48.44 -57.68
CA ASN A 6 0.76 48.53 -56.26
C ASN A 6 1.88 47.76 -55.55
N GLU A 7 2.80 48.50 -54.94
CA GLU A 7 3.84 47.95 -54.10
C GLU A 7 3.22 47.50 -52.77
N GLN A 8 3.29 46.21 -52.45
CA GLN A 8 3.87 45.76 -51.19
C GLN A 8 3.99 44.22 -51.13
N PRO A 9 5.01 43.73 -50.39
CA PRO A 9 5.74 42.51 -50.70
C PRO A 9 5.12 41.22 -50.16
N SER A 10 5.41 40.15 -50.89
CA SER A 10 5.28 38.74 -50.50
C SER A 10 5.59 38.51 -49.02
N ILE A 11 4.57 38.16 -48.24
CA ILE A 11 4.79 37.39 -47.03
C ILE A 11 4.81 35.91 -47.43
N ARG A 12 6.05 35.44 -47.51
CA ARG A 12 6.52 34.06 -47.53
C ARG A 12 5.72 33.20 -46.54
N ASN A 13 4.82 32.37 -47.08
CA ASN A 13 4.30 31.21 -46.38
C ASN A 13 5.44 30.21 -46.12
N ALA A 14 5.27 29.41 -45.06
CA ALA A 14 6.16 28.37 -44.54
C ALA A 14 7.28 28.84 -43.60
N SER A 15 6.88 29.33 -42.42
CA SER A 15 7.64 29.02 -41.21
C SER A 15 7.42 27.55 -40.88
N SER A 16 8.42 26.71 -41.17
CA SER A 16 8.70 25.51 -40.40
C SER A 16 8.68 25.86 -38.91
N ILE A 17 7.69 25.34 -38.20
CA ILE A 17 7.78 25.10 -36.76
C ILE A 17 7.39 23.63 -36.61
N GLU A 18 8.38 22.75 -36.78
CA GLU A 18 8.34 21.44 -36.13
C GLU A 18 8.35 21.72 -34.62
N ASN A 19 7.20 21.57 -33.99
CA ASN A 19 7.09 21.54 -32.54
C ASN A 19 7.07 20.06 -32.12
N PRO A 20 8.13 19.50 -31.52
CA PRO A 20 8.13 18.13 -31.02
C PRO A 20 7.40 18.04 -29.68
N PHE A 21 6.16 18.54 -29.63
CA PHE A 21 5.30 18.38 -28.46
C PHE A 21 4.46 17.13 -28.65
N THR A 22 4.96 16.04 -28.08
CA THR A 22 4.27 14.79 -27.75
C THR A 22 2.97 15.05 -26.98
N SER A 23 1.92 15.49 -27.69
CA SER A 23 0.57 15.67 -27.13
C SER A 23 -0.27 14.38 -27.20
N SER A 24 0.16 13.37 -27.96
CA SER A 24 -0.64 12.15 -28.18
C SER A 24 -0.56 11.10 -27.07
N ALA A 25 0.42 11.17 -26.15
CA ALA A 25 0.58 10.16 -25.10
C ALA A 25 -0.32 10.41 -23.87
N VAL A 26 -0.63 11.68 -23.56
CA VAL A 26 -1.45 12.06 -22.40
C VAL A 26 -2.94 11.77 -22.66
N SER A 27 -3.39 11.88 -23.91
CA SER A 27 -4.77 11.58 -24.29
C SER A 27 -5.08 10.09 -24.31
N GLN A 28 -4.17 9.24 -24.81
CA GLN A 28 -4.44 7.81 -24.96
C GLN A 28 -4.61 7.09 -23.62
N ALA A 29 -3.72 7.36 -22.66
CA ALA A 29 -3.79 6.77 -21.32
C ALA A 29 -5.02 7.24 -20.52
N GLN A 30 -5.42 8.50 -20.67
CA GLN A 30 -6.66 9.02 -20.04
C GLN A 30 -7.91 8.43 -20.68
N ILE A 31 -7.91 8.24 -22.01
CA ILE A 31 -8.99 7.57 -22.75
C ILE A 31 -9.07 6.09 -22.36
N ASP A 32 -7.94 5.41 -22.14
CA ASP A 32 -7.92 4.02 -21.70
C ASP A 32 -8.42 3.85 -20.27
N VAL A 33 -8.07 4.75 -19.35
CA VAL A 33 -8.64 4.79 -18.00
C VAL A 33 -10.15 5.07 -18.06
N LEU A 34 -10.60 6.00 -18.90
CA LEU A 34 -12.03 6.25 -19.11
C LEU A 34 -12.76 5.02 -19.67
N ASN A 35 -12.19 4.35 -20.66
CA ASN A 35 -12.72 3.09 -21.19
C ASN A 35 -12.76 1.98 -20.13
N GLN A 36 -11.80 1.98 -19.21
CA GLN A 36 -11.76 1.04 -18.10
C GLN A 36 -12.81 1.36 -17.02
N LEU A 37 -13.09 2.64 -16.76
CA LEU A 37 -14.18 3.09 -15.88
C LEU A 37 -15.58 2.84 -16.48
N LEU A 38 -15.70 2.78 -17.80
CA LEU A 38 -16.94 2.44 -18.52
C LEU A 38 -17.26 0.93 -18.53
N LYS A 39 -16.32 0.09 -18.09
CA LYS A 39 -16.57 -1.34 -17.96
C LYS A 39 -17.62 -1.58 -16.86
N PRO A 40 -18.63 -2.44 -17.11
CA PRO A 40 -19.73 -2.65 -16.17
C PRO A 40 -19.25 -3.12 -14.79
N GLU A 41 -18.16 -3.89 -14.73
CA GLU A 41 -17.56 -4.37 -13.49
C GLU A 41 -16.92 -3.25 -12.66
N VAL A 42 -16.32 -2.26 -13.34
CA VAL A 42 -15.71 -1.10 -12.68
C VAL A 42 -16.78 -0.13 -12.24
N GLN A 43 -17.85 0.03 -13.00
CA GLN A 43 -19.01 0.85 -12.64
C GLN A 43 -19.76 0.26 -11.43
N GLU A 44 -19.95 -1.07 -11.38
CA GLU A 44 -20.50 -1.77 -10.21
C GLU A 44 -19.61 -1.59 -8.98
N SER A 45 -18.29 -1.77 -9.13
CA SER A 45 -17.34 -1.55 -8.04
C SER A 45 -17.34 -0.10 -7.56
N LEU A 46 -17.46 0.88 -8.46
CA LEU A 46 -17.55 2.30 -8.12
C LEU A 46 -18.85 2.61 -7.38
N THR A 47 -19.98 2.04 -7.82
CA THR A 47 -21.27 2.16 -7.15
C THR A 47 -21.21 1.55 -5.74
N VAL A 48 -20.68 0.33 -5.61
CA VAL A 48 -20.48 -0.32 -4.30
C VAL A 48 -19.56 0.52 -3.41
N LEU A 49 -18.49 1.10 -3.95
CA LEU A 49 -17.58 1.95 -3.20
C LEU A 49 -18.27 3.23 -2.72
N VAL A 50 -19.10 3.84 -3.57
CA VAL A 50 -19.89 5.03 -3.22
C VAL A 50 -20.96 4.71 -2.18
N GLU A 51 -21.63 3.56 -2.29
CA GLU A 51 -22.63 3.10 -1.31
C GLU A 51 -22.00 2.74 0.05
N ASN A 52 -20.74 2.28 0.06
CA ASN A 52 -20.03 1.92 1.28
C ASN A 52 -19.12 3.04 1.82
N LEU A 53 -19.00 4.18 1.13
CA LEU A 53 -18.32 5.39 1.64
C LEU A 53 -18.76 5.77 3.06
N PRO A 54 -20.07 5.76 3.41
CA PRO A 54 -20.51 6.06 4.76
C PRO A 54 -19.89 5.11 5.80
N LYS A 55 -19.83 3.81 5.52
CA LYS A 55 -19.21 2.83 6.43
C LYS A 55 -17.71 3.03 6.58
N LEU A 56 -17.02 3.41 5.50
CA LEU A 56 -15.60 3.77 5.56
C LEU A 56 -15.38 5.00 6.44
N ALA A 57 -16.24 6.02 6.31
CA ALA A 57 -16.21 7.21 7.15
C ALA A 57 -16.50 6.89 8.63
N GLU A 58 -17.41 5.96 8.90
CA GLU A 58 -17.69 5.45 10.26
C GLU A 58 -16.52 4.65 10.86
N MET A 59 -15.66 4.06 10.03
CA MET A 59 -14.45 3.36 10.49
C MET A 59 -13.28 4.29 10.80
N VAL A 60 -13.23 5.50 10.20
CA VAL A 60 -12.21 6.52 10.50
C VAL A 60 -12.04 6.77 12.00
N PRO A 61 -13.08 7.02 12.82
CA PRO A 61 -12.89 7.27 14.25
C PRO A 61 -12.28 6.08 15.01
N TYR A 62 -12.52 4.84 14.60
CA TYR A 62 -11.87 3.66 15.20
C TYR A 62 -10.39 3.59 14.80
N LEU A 63 -10.09 3.97 13.56
CA LEU A 63 -8.73 4.05 13.07
C LEU A 63 -7.95 5.19 13.74
N THR A 64 -8.60 6.34 13.97
CA THR A 64 -8.05 7.46 14.73
C THR A 64 -7.74 7.04 16.17
N LYS A 65 -8.65 6.34 16.85
CA LYS A 65 -8.36 5.80 18.19
C LYS A 65 -7.17 4.83 18.20
N SER A 66 -7.05 4.02 17.16
CA SER A 66 -5.91 3.09 17.02
C SER A 66 -4.60 3.84 16.76
N TYR A 67 -4.67 4.91 15.96
CA TYR A 67 -3.54 5.83 15.75
C TYR A 67 -3.17 6.54 17.04
N ASP A 68 -4.13 7.05 17.81
CA ASP A 68 -3.89 7.70 19.10
C ASP A 68 -3.26 6.75 20.11
N LEU A 69 -3.66 5.47 20.12
CA LEU A 69 -3.01 4.43 20.93
C LEU A 69 -1.56 4.20 20.50
N ALA A 70 -1.29 4.04 19.20
CA ALA A 70 0.06 3.89 18.68
C ALA A 70 0.92 5.12 18.97
N GLN A 71 0.36 6.31 18.79
CA GLN A 71 0.98 7.60 19.07
C GLN A 71 1.25 7.77 20.57
N SER A 72 0.32 7.38 21.43
CA SER A 72 0.46 7.43 22.89
C SER A 72 1.57 6.51 23.37
N ILE A 73 1.67 5.30 22.79
CA ILE A 73 2.77 4.37 23.08
C ILE A 73 4.09 4.96 22.58
N MET A 74 4.11 5.53 21.37
CA MET A 74 5.33 6.08 20.77
C MET A 74 5.86 7.31 21.51
N THR A 75 4.97 8.16 22.00
CA THR A 75 5.33 9.44 22.66
C THR A 75 5.77 9.20 24.11
N ASP A 76 5.32 8.11 24.73
CA ASP A 76 5.69 7.75 26.09
C ASP A 76 6.94 6.86 26.13
N ARG A 77 8.08 7.50 26.37
CA ARG A 77 9.37 6.80 26.50
C ARG A 77 9.41 5.82 27.67
N VAL A 78 8.61 6.03 28.72
CA VAL A 78 8.59 5.14 29.89
C VAL A 78 7.85 3.85 29.52
N LEU A 79 6.70 3.96 28.86
CA LEU A 79 5.95 2.79 28.39
C LEU A 79 6.73 1.93 27.40
N ILE A 80 7.49 2.54 26.46
CA ILE A 80 8.35 1.78 25.53
C ILE A 80 9.43 1.03 26.30
N ASN A 81 10.09 1.70 27.24
CA ASN A 81 11.22 1.09 27.96
C ASN A 81 10.74 -0.04 28.89
N ASP A 82 9.57 0.11 29.51
CA ASP A 82 8.94 -0.91 30.34
C ASP A 82 8.43 -2.09 29.49
N LEU A 83 7.87 -1.82 28.31
CA LEU A 83 7.43 -2.86 27.38
C LEU A 83 8.62 -3.65 26.81
N VAL A 84 9.67 -2.96 26.37
CA VAL A 84 10.91 -3.57 25.85
C VAL A 84 11.59 -4.35 26.96
N GLY A 85 11.73 -3.76 28.15
CA GLY A 85 12.32 -4.42 29.32
C GLY A 85 11.55 -5.69 29.72
N GLY A 86 10.22 -5.62 29.79
CA GLY A 86 9.37 -6.77 30.14
C GLY A 86 9.40 -7.90 29.10
N ILE A 87 9.44 -7.54 27.81
CA ILE A 87 9.62 -8.53 26.74
C ILE A 87 11.02 -9.13 26.80
N GLN A 88 12.06 -8.30 26.98
CA GLN A 88 13.46 -8.73 27.05
C GLN A 88 13.71 -9.69 28.22
N GLU A 89 13.11 -9.44 29.39
CA GLU A 89 13.14 -10.34 30.55
C GLU A 89 12.52 -11.72 30.23
N CYS A 90 11.44 -11.76 29.46
CA CYS A 90 10.79 -13.01 29.02
C CYS A 90 11.56 -13.77 27.93
N VAL A 91 12.35 -13.06 27.10
CA VAL A 91 13.15 -13.68 26.02
C VAL A 91 14.62 -13.95 26.37
N LYS A 92 15.14 -13.43 27.50
CA LYS A 92 16.44 -13.83 28.08
C LYS A 92 16.70 -15.36 28.08
N PRO A 93 15.75 -16.26 28.43
CA PRO A 93 15.98 -17.70 28.36
C PRO A 93 16.12 -18.25 26.92
N LEU A 94 15.79 -17.46 25.90
CA LEU A 94 15.90 -17.84 24.49
C LEU A 94 17.15 -17.26 23.81
N GLU A 95 17.90 -16.35 24.44
CA GLU A 95 19.00 -15.56 23.86
C GLU A 95 20.08 -16.40 23.16
N GLY A 96 20.34 -17.62 23.66
CA GLY A 96 21.25 -18.59 23.03
C GLY A 96 20.80 -19.10 21.65
N LYS A 97 19.49 -19.16 21.38
CA LYS A 97 18.91 -19.50 20.07
C LYS A 97 18.81 -18.29 19.13
N ILE A 98 18.93 -17.07 19.66
CA ILE A 98 18.77 -15.83 18.90
C ILE A 98 20.01 -15.53 18.05
N LYS A 99 21.22 -15.97 18.44
CA LYS A 99 22.44 -15.68 17.65
C LYS A 99 22.41 -16.30 16.24
N GLU A 100 21.92 -17.53 16.11
CA GLU A 100 21.72 -18.16 14.80
C GLU A 100 20.57 -17.51 14.02
N CYS A 101 19.44 -17.22 14.68
CA CYS A 101 18.33 -16.50 14.05
C CYS A 101 18.69 -15.06 13.66
N ALA A 102 19.61 -14.40 14.37
CA ALA A 102 20.04 -13.03 14.11
C ALA A 102 20.86 -12.96 12.83
N ALA A 103 21.73 -13.94 12.58
CA ALA A 103 22.46 -14.02 11.31
C ALA A 103 21.49 -14.19 10.12
N THR A 104 20.51 -15.08 10.24
CA THR A 104 19.46 -15.26 9.21
C THR A 104 18.55 -14.04 9.08
N ALA A 105 18.25 -13.34 10.18
CA ALA A 105 17.44 -12.12 10.16
C ALA A 105 18.17 -10.94 9.51
N ILE A 106 19.49 -10.82 9.74
CA ILE A 106 20.33 -9.81 9.09
C ILE A 106 20.39 -10.08 7.59
N GLU A 107 20.61 -11.32 7.16
CA GLU A 107 20.63 -11.70 5.74
C GLU A 107 19.26 -11.48 5.06
N ALA A 108 18.17 -11.80 5.76
CA ALA A 108 16.81 -11.53 5.28
C ALA A 108 16.51 -10.02 5.20
N ASN A 109 17.01 -9.23 6.15
CA ASN A 109 16.90 -7.77 6.14
C ASN A 109 17.69 -7.16 4.98
N ASP A 110 18.90 -7.64 4.72
CA ASP A 110 19.71 -7.18 3.58
C ASP A 110 19.04 -7.53 2.24
N TRP A 111 18.42 -8.71 2.13
CA TRP A 111 17.60 -9.08 0.97
C TRP A 111 16.33 -8.22 0.83
N ALA A 112 15.67 -7.87 1.94
CA ALA A 112 14.50 -7.00 1.92
C ALA A 112 14.86 -5.55 1.54
N GLN A 113 16.00 -5.04 2.01
CA GLN A 113 16.51 -3.71 1.66
C GLN A 113 16.94 -3.63 0.20
N ALA A 114 17.61 -4.66 -0.32
CA ALA A 114 17.97 -4.75 -1.74
C ALA A 114 16.76 -4.80 -2.69
N ASN A 115 15.58 -5.17 -2.19
CA ASN A 115 14.33 -5.30 -2.97
C ASN A 115 13.26 -4.22 -2.61
N GLN A 116 13.66 -3.12 -1.95
CA GLN A 116 12.77 -2.05 -1.47
C GLN A 116 11.89 -1.38 -2.56
N GLU A 117 12.21 -1.53 -3.84
CA GLU A 117 11.40 -0.95 -4.91
C GLU A 117 10.07 -1.68 -5.13
N THR A 118 9.89 -2.88 -4.57
CA THR A 118 8.64 -3.64 -4.71
C THR A 118 7.67 -3.28 -3.58
N THR A 119 6.92 -2.19 -3.76
CA THR A 119 5.80 -1.85 -2.86
C THR A 119 4.87 -3.07 -2.74
N ILE A 120 4.68 -3.58 -1.52
CA ILE A 120 3.82 -4.75 -1.26
C ILE A 120 2.37 -4.33 -1.51
N GLY A 121 1.85 -4.66 -2.70
CA GLY A 121 0.44 -4.44 -3.03
C GLY A 121 -0.50 -5.35 -2.23
N VAL A 122 -1.81 -5.09 -2.31
CA VAL A 122 -2.86 -5.92 -1.63
C VAL A 122 -2.77 -7.40 -2.03
N PHE A 123 -2.39 -7.69 -3.27
CA PHE A 123 -2.12 -9.06 -3.73
C PHE A 123 -0.84 -9.65 -3.12
N GLY A 124 0.18 -8.83 -2.84
CA GLY A 124 1.37 -9.25 -2.10
C GLY A 124 1.04 -9.59 -0.65
N LEU A 125 0.19 -8.78 0.00
CA LEU A 125 -0.33 -9.08 1.33
C LEU A 125 -1.16 -10.36 1.33
N PHE A 126 -2.04 -10.55 0.34
CA PHE A 126 -2.80 -11.79 0.20
C PHE A 126 -1.90 -13.01 -0.02
N ARG A 127 -0.82 -12.85 -0.79
CA ARG A 127 0.18 -13.91 -0.99
C ARG A 127 0.93 -14.23 0.30
N MET A 128 1.31 -13.22 1.08
CA MET A 128 1.92 -13.41 2.41
C MET A 128 0.96 -14.06 3.40
N LEU A 129 -0.32 -13.69 3.40
CA LEU A 129 -1.34 -14.31 4.23
C LEU A 129 -1.51 -15.81 3.89
N LYS A 130 -1.31 -16.15 2.61
CA LYS A 130 -1.33 -17.53 2.13
C LYS A 130 -0.02 -18.28 2.41
N ASP A 131 1.02 -17.64 2.93
CA ASP A 131 2.27 -18.31 3.27
C ASP A 131 2.04 -19.41 4.34
N PRO A 132 2.60 -20.62 4.17
CA PRO A 132 2.41 -21.72 5.10
C PRO A 132 2.85 -21.42 6.54
N GLN A 133 3.80 -20.52 6.76
CA GLN A 133 4.20 -20.12 8.12
C GLN A 133 3.13 -19.25 8.77
N ILE A 134 2.57 -18.28 8.04
CA ILE A 134 1.47 -17.44 8.52
C ILE A 134 0.21 -18.29 8.78
N GLN A 135 -0.08 -19.27 7.93
CA GLN A 135 -1.17 -20.21 8.16
C GLN A 135 -0.98 -21.06 9.43
N LYS A 136 0.27 -21.44 9.78
CA LYS A 136 0.54 -22.15 11.05
C LYS A 136 0.23 -21.27 12.26
N VAL A 137 0.54 -19.97 12.18
CA VAL A 137 0.19 -19.01 13.24
C VAL A 137 -1.32 -18.92 13.40
N PHE A 138 -2.08 -18.80 12.30
CA PHE A 138 -3.55 -18.79 12.38
C PHE A 138 -4.13 -20.11 12.91
N ARG A 139 -3.58 -21.25 12.49
CA ARG A 139 -3.99 -22.56 13.01
C ARG A 139 -3.72 -22.71 14.50
N PHE A 140 -2.58 -22.22 14.97
CA PHE A 140 -2.27 -22.17 16.40
C PHE A 140 -3.26 -21.27 17.14
N ALA A 141 -3.51 -20.06 16.63
CA ALA A 141 -4.47 -19.13 17.22
C ALA A 141 -5.87 -19.76 17.32
N GLN A 142 -6.33 -20.41 16.25
CA GLN A 142 -7.59 -21.14 16.27
C GLN A 142 -7.60 -22.26 17.34
N ALA A 143 -6.56 -23.09 17.37
CA ALA A 143 -6.45 -24.17 18.36
C ALA A 143 -6.40 -23.64 19.81
N TYR A 144 -5.75 -22.50 20.02
CA TYR A 144 -5.70 -21.82 21.32
C TYR A 144 -7.08 -21.29 21.74
N LEU A 145 -7.82 -20.66 20.81
CA LEU A 145 -9.18 -20.21 21.05
C LEU A 145 -10.10 -21.40 21.36
N ASP A 146 -10.07 -22.47 20.56
CA ASP A 146 -10.88 -23.67 20.76
C ASP A 146 -10.61 -24.32 22.12
N LEU A 147 -9.33 -24.41 22.52
CA LEU A 147 -8.94 -24.94 23.82
C LEU A 147 -9.48 -24.07 24.96
N THR A 148 -9.44 -22.76 24.81
CA THR A 148 -9.92 -21.80 25.82
C THR A 148 -11.44 -21.85 25.94
N SER A 149 -12.16 -21.88 24.83
CA SER A 149 -13.62 -22.05 24.81
C SER A 149 -14.05 -23.38 25.44
N LYS A 150 -13.38 -24.49 25.11
CA LYS A 150 -13.65 -25.80 25.73
C LYS A 150 -13.37 -25.84 27.23
N LYS A 151 -12.43 -25.03 27.73
CA LYS A 151 -12.17 -24.89 29.17
C LYS A 151 -13.25 -24.06 29.86
N GLN A 152 -13.80 -23.06 29.18
CA GLN A 152 -14.91 -22.26 29.70
C GLN A 152 -16.24 -23.02 29.72
N GLU A 153 -16.50 -23.90 28.75
CA GLU A 153 -17.71 -24.75 28.74
C GLU A 153 -17.69 -25.88 29.79
N LYS A 154 -16.52 -26.23 30.34
CA LYS A 154 -16.35 -27.28 31.36
C LYS A 154 -16.32 -26.76 32.79
N GLN A 155 -16.41 -25.43 32.99
CA GLN A 155 -16.62 -24.79 34.29
C GLN A 155 -18.07 -24.36 34.43
#